data_AF-A0A7C5GIC2-F1
#
_entry.id   AF-A0A7C5GIC2-F1
#
_cell.length_a   1.000
_cell.length_b   1.000
_cell.length_c   1.000
_cell.angle_alpha   90.00
_cell.angle_beta   90.00
_cell.angle_gamma   90.00
#
_symmetry.space_group_name_H-M   'P 1'
#
loop_
_entity.id
_entity.type
_entity.pdbx_description
1 polymer ?
#
loop_
_entity_poly.entity_id
_entity_poly.type
_entity_poly.pdbx_seq_one_letter_code
_entity_poly.pdbx_strand_id
1 'polypeptide(L)'
;IDKSSEFLLQDLKTKIIENLNFGNFIFRNEKGKKLETAKTIKEFEQIIKTIPDEAILYHAYKDNFAQWPMARSEIQLAKVLMPKKAHEFETADEIRDFVLNTIKLYRDEKPHGNVVTIEDLDCVMDGNIVSLRGGAFGGKGRGLSFANSLLYQFKLENKFKDISIKLPKTAVIGINEYEEFIQKVNVNLENNHIPSYEDIKKKFLATKLSKKLTDRLKKLLECFDKPLAVRSSGSFEDSLSQPFAGIFETYVIPNNNPNKKTRLKQLKDAIRLVFASVFSEKSINYAKALDQIIGEEKMAIVIQELVGKQYENIWYPHISGVAQSYNFYPFSHMAPEDGFAVIAFGLGMYVVNGENAYRFSPKHPQLQVLSLEDQIKYTQTYFYGLDMEKKEFDLINGVMETIKKVDIWEAKKHNTLTFCASVFDINNQRMYPGVHRQGPIVVDFASILKNEYIPLAKVLNYIMKLFSKAFGTPVEIEYAIDLNNVPVFYLLQVKPLIKAVTSYNLKPEQIIHYNTILFSKKIMGN
;
A
#
# COMPACT_ATOMS: atom_id res chain seq x y z
N ILE A 1 31.31 28.44 33.12
CA ILE A 1 32.47 27.65 32.67
C ILE A 1 33.67 28.55 32.85
N ASP A 2 34.70 28.07 33.53
CA ASP A 2 35.94 28.82 33.66
C ASP A 2 36.65 28.82 32.30
N LYS A 3 36.78 30.00 31.69
CA LYS A 3 37.38 30.16 30.35
C LYS A 3 38.90 29.94 30.37
N SER A 4 39.49 29.77 31.55
CA SER A 4 40.92 29.53 31.77
C SER A 4 41.29 28.05 31.94
N SER A 5 40.32 27.12 31.92
CA SER A 5 40.59 25.68 32.10
C SER A 5 41.44 25.11 30.96
N GLU A 6 42.52 24.38 31.27
CA GLU A 6 43.29 23.63 30.27
C GLU A 6 42.46 22.51 29.60
N PHE A 7 41.37 22.08 30.24
CA PHE A 7 40.41 21.10 29.72
C PHE A 7 39.15 21.75 29.14
N LEU A 8 39.18 23.06 28.84
CA LEU A 8 38.01 23.85 28.42
C LEU A 8 37.17 23.13 27.36
N LEU A 9 37.78 22.61 26.29
CA LEU A 9 37.03 21.91 25.22
C LEU A 9 36.33 20.64 25.69
N GLN A 10 36.93 19.89 26.62
CA GLN A 10 36.37 18.66 27.17
C GLN A 10 35.29 18.98 28.21
N ASP A 11 35.48 20.03 29.00
CA ASP A 11 34.49 20.58 29.92
C ASP A 11 33.29 21.15 29.17
N LEU A 12 33.52 21.83 28.04
CA LEU A 12 32.48 22.41 27.18
C LEU A 12 31.70 21.31 26.46
N LYS A 13 32.38 20.27 25.95
CA LYS A 13 31.73 19.08 25.36
C LYS A 13 30.88 18.35 26.41
N THR A 14 31.40 18.15 27.62
CA THR A 14 30.65 17.52 28.72
C THR A 14 29.46 18.39 29.12
N LYS A 15 29.64 19.72 29.26
CA LYS A 15 28.54 20.66 29.57
C LYS A 15 27.48 20.71 28.47
N ILE A 16 27.86 20.67 27.20
CA ILE A 16 26.93 20.66 26.05
C ILE A 16 26.13 19.36 26.04
N ILE A 17 26.79 18.22 26.22
CA ILE A 17 26.12 16.91 26.30
C ILE A 17 25.16 16.85 27.49
N GLU A 18 25.58 17.34 28.66
CA GLU A 18 24.78 17.34 29.89
C GLU A 18 23.64 18.37 29.88
N ASN A 19 23.84 19.56 29.33
CA ASN A 19 22.82 20.63 29.34
C ASN A 19 21.85 20.58 28.15
N LEU A 20 22.24 20.01 27.02
CA LEU A 20 21.36 19.83 25.86
C LEU A 20 20.77 18.41 25.78
N ASN A 21 20.99 17.58 26.81
CA ASN A 21 20.49 16.21 26.92
C ASN A 21 20.81 15.32 25.69
N PHE A 22 21.99 15.47 25.08
CA PHE A 22 22.41 14.58 24.00
C PHE A 22 22.79 13.21 24.54
N GLY A 23 22.22 12.14 23.98
CA GLY A 23 22.50 10.75 24.36
C GLY A 23 21.37 10.10 25.16
N ASN A 24 21.73 9.31 26.18
CA ASN A 24 20.77 8.61 27.04
C ASN A 24 20.13 9.59 28.04
N PHE A 25 18.86 9.41 28.38
CA PHE A 25 18.24 10.15 29.48
C PHE A 25 18.79 9.64 30.80
N ILE A 26 19.33 10.52 31.64
CA ILE A 26 19.86 10.14 32.94
C ILE A 26 18.93 10.70 34.01
N PHE A 27 18.15 9.82 34.65
CA PHE A 27 17.33 10.19 35.79
C PHE A 27 18.22 10.54 36.98
N ARG A 28 17.90 11.63 37.69
CA ARG A 28 18.71 12.19 38.76
C ARG A 28 17.79 12.67 39.87
N ASN A 29 18.23 12.56 41.11
CA ASN A 29 17.53 13.17 42.25
C ASN A 29 17.87 14.67 42.37
N GLU A 30 17.26 15.35 43.34
CA GLU A 30 17.47 16.79 43.60
C GLU A 30 18.93 17.18 43.83
N LYS A 31 19.74 16.24 44.37
CA LYS A 31 21.19 16.42 44.59
C LYS A 31 22.02 16.16 43.33
N GLY A 32 21.38 15.90 42.19
CA GLY A 32 22.04 15.60 40.91
C GLY A 32 22.65 14.20 40.81
N LYS A 33 22.45 13.34 41.82
CA LYS A 33 22.94 11.96 41.83
C LYS A 33 22.14 11.15 40.81
N LYS A 34 22.85 10.43 39.95
CA LYS A 34 22.26 9.50 38.98
C LYS A 34 21.48 8.38 39.69
N LEU A 35 20.24 8.18 39.27
CA LEU A 35 19.35 7.10 39.70
C LEU A 35 19.27 6.01 38.64
N GLU A 36 18.85 6.37 37.43
CA GLU A 36 18.60 5.43 36.32
C GLU A 36 19.05 5.98 34.97
N THR A 37 19.05 5.14 33.94
CA THR A 37 19.39 5.57 32.57
C THR A 37 18.49 4.92 31.52
N ALA A 38 17.84 5.75 30.70
CA ALA A 38 17.05 5.31 29.57
C ALA A 38 17.77 5.58 28.24
N LYS A 39 17.93 4.55 27.41
CA LYS A 39 18.54 4.64 26.07
C LYS A 39 17.50 4.85 24.97
N THR A 40 16.27 4.40 25.21
CA THR A 40 15.14 4.47 24.27
C THR A 40 13.91 5.09 24.92
N ILE A 41 12.95 5.59 24.13
CA ILE A 41 11.66 6.10 24.65
C ILE A 41 10.90 5.00 25.40
N LYS A 42 11.02 3.74 24.96
CA LYS A 42 10.39 2.58 25.62
C LYS A 42 10.99 2.35 27.00
N GLU A 43 12.32 2.38 27.13
CA GLU A 43 12.98 2.30 28.44
C GLU A 43 12.63 3.49 29.33
N PHE A 44 12.59 4.70 28.76
CA PHE A 44 12.23 5.92 29.48
C PHE A 44 10.83 5.83 30.08
N GLU A 45 9.84 5.38 29.31
CA GLU A 45 8.47 5.15 29.78
C GLU A 45 8.41 4.13 30.92
N GLN A 46 9.17 3.03 30.84
CA GLN A 46 9.17 2.02 31.91
C GLN A 46 9.79 2.56 33.20
N ILE A 47 10.87 3.34 33.09
CA ILE A 47 11.55 3.93 34.25
C ILE A 47 10.67 5.02 34.88
N ILE A 48 9.99 5.85 34.09
CA ILE A 48 9.16 6.94 34.64
C ILE A 48 8.02 6.44 35.55
N LYS A 49 7.54 5.21 35.33
CA LYS A 49 6.47 4.58 36.14
C LYS A 49 6.91 4.29 37.57
N THR A 50 8.20 4.09 37.81
CA THR A 50 8.73 3.60 39.10
C THR A 50 9.75 4.55 39.72
N ILE A 51 10.18 5.59 39.01
CA ILE A 51 11.18 6.55 39.49
C ILE A 51 10.60 7.44 40.61
N PRO A 52 11.37 7.77 41.66
CA PRO A 52 10.90 8.62 42.75
C PRO A 52 10.43 10.00 42.29
N ASP A 53 9.45 10.56 43.00
CA ASP A 53 8.81 11.86 42.71
C ASP A 53 9.82 13.01 42.69
N GLU A 54 10.82 12.98 43.58
CA GLU A 54 11.93 13.95 43.62
C GLU A 54 12.68 14.03 42.29
N ALA A 55 12.80 12.91 41.56
CA ALA A 55 13.46 12.88 40.26
C ALA A 55 12.55 13.44 39.16
N ILE A 56 11.24 13.23 39.27
CA ILE A 56 10.26 13.75 38.31
C ILE A 56 10.22 15.26 38.38
N LEU A 57 10.12 15.82 39.59
CA LEU A 57 10.15 17.26 39.82
C LEU A 57 11.47 17.86 39.32
N TYR A 58 12.60 17.28 39.71
CA TYR A 58 13.92 17.75 39.28
C TYR A 58 14.06 17.90 37.76
N HIS A 59 13.59 16.90 37.00
CA HIS A 59 13.67 16.89 35.55
C HIS A 59 12.58 17.72 34.86
N ALA A 60 11.39 17.83 35.47
CA ALA A 60 10.32 18.68 34.98
C ALA A 60 10.69 20.17 35.08
N TYR A 61 11.24 20.62 36.22
CA TYR A 61 11.62 22.03 36.44
C TYR A 61 12.71 22.52 35.48
N LYS A 62 13.49 21.59 34.92
CA LYS A 62 14.59 21.87 33.99
C LYS A 62 14.21 21.61 32.53
N ASP A 63 12.92 21.33 32.25
CA ASP A 63 12.40 20.98 30.93
C ASP A 63 13.09 19.76 30.28
N ASN A 64 13.75 18.89 31.06
CA ASN A 64 14.49 17.74 30.51
C ASN A 64 13.57 16.79 29.73
N PHE A 65 12.31 16.65 30.16
CA PHE A 65 11.33 15.79 29.49
C PHE A 65 10.97 16.25 28.07
N ALA A 66 11.01 17.54 27.78
CA ALA A 66 10.80 18.07 26.44
C ALA A 66 12.11 18.18 25.63
N GLN A 67 13.21 18.52 26.30
CA GLN A 67 14.52 18.70 25.67
C GLN A 67 15.14 17.39 25.18
N TRP A 68 14.97 16.29 25.91
CA TRP A 68 15.57 15.01 25.51
C TRP A 68 14.95 14.41 24.23
N PRO A 69 13.62 14.39 24.04
CA PRO A 69 13.03 14.07 22.74
C PRO A 69 13.48 15.03 21.62
N MET A 70 13.58 16.33 21.92
CA MET A 70 14.03 17.34 20.96
C MET A 70 15.47 17.06 20.47
N ALA A 71 16.38 16.70 21.37
CA ALA A 71 17.77 16.34 21.05
C ALA A 71 17.90 15.06 20.20
N ARG A 72 16.83 14.26 20.09
CA ARG A 72 16.77 13.01 19.31
C ARG A 72 15.95 13.13 18.03
N SER A 73 15.63 14.35 17.61
CA SER A 73 14.76 14.63 16.45
C SER A 73 13.33 14.10 16.59
N GLU A 74 12.87 13.82 17.83
CA GLU A 74 11.49 13.44 18.13
C GLU A 74 10.63 14.70 18.34
N ILE A 75 10.65 15.58 17.33
CA ILE A 75 10.18 16.97 17.41
C ILE A 75 8.69 17.05 17.75
N GLN A 76 7.87 16.12 17.28
CA GLN A 76 6.43 16.10 17.59
C GLN A 76 6.18 15.79 19.06
N LEU A 77 6.86 14.80 19.62
CA LEU A 77 6.79 14.49 21.06
C LEU A 77 7.26 15.70 21.89
N ALA A 78 8.38 16.32 21.49
CA ALA A 78 8.88 17.52 22.14
C ALA A 78 7.87 18.67 22.10
N LYS A 79 7.23 18.93 20.94
CA LYS A 79 6.24 20.00 20.77
C LYS A 79 4.99 19.84 21.64
N VAL A 80 4.60 18.61 21.97
CA VAL A 80 3.47 18.34 22.87
C VAL A 80 3.88 18.46 24.34
N LEU A 81 5.13 18.14 24.67
CA LEU A 81 5.68 18.26 26.02
C LEU A 81 6.10 19.70 26.40
N MET A 82 6.55 20.51 25.43
CA MET A 82 7.04 21.89 25.62
C MET A 82 6.03 22.91 26.21
N PRO A 83 4.73 22.88 25.89
CA PRO A 83 3.80 23.93 26.29
C PRO A 83 3.47 23.95 27.78
N LYS A 84 3.59 22.80 28.48
CA LYS A 84 3.25 22.69 29.89
C LYS A 84 4.49 22.72 30.77
N LYS A 85 4.55 23.67 31.70
CA LYS A 85 5.66 23.81 32.65
C LYS A 85 5.39 23.08 33.96
N ALA A 86 6.46 22.71 34.68
CA ALA A 86 6.36 21.97 35.93
C ALA A 86 5.49 22.66 37.00
N HIS A 87 5.40 23.99 36.98
CA HIS A 87 4.57 24.77 37.91
C HIS A 87 3.07 24.75 37.59
N GLU A 88 2.66 24.18 36.46
CA GLU A 88 1.24 24.01 36.07
C GLU A 88 0.62 22.72 36.64
N PHE A 89 1.39 21.94 37.40
CA PHE A 89 0.96 20.69 38.02
C PHE A 89 1.05 20.80 39.55
N GLU A 90 0.08 20.23 40.26
CA GLU A 90 0.03 20.29 41.72
C GLU A 90 0.93 19.23 42.37
N THR A 91 1.15 18.09 41.69
CA THR A 91 1.91 16.95 42.21
C THR A 91 2.86 16.34 41.18
N ALA A 92 3.85 15.59 41.67
CA ALA A 92 4.75 14.81 40.82
C ALA A 92 4.02 13.69 40.05
N ASP A 93 2.95 13.13 40.64
CA ASP A 93 2.11 12.11 39.99
C ASP A 93 1.36 12.67 38.79
N GLU A 94 0.83 13.91 38.86
CA GLU A 94 0.21 14.56 37.71
C GLU A 94 1.19 14.77 36.55
N ILE A 95 2.44 15.14 36.86
CA ILE A 95 3.51 15.25 35.86
C ILE A 95 3.82 13.87 35.26
N ARG A 96 3.92 12.84 36.10
CA ARG A 96 4.16 11.45 35.68
C ARG A 96 3.07 11.01 34.70
N ASP A 97 1.81 11.19 35.06
CA ASP A 97 0.66 10.83 34.25
C ASP A 97 0.60 11.65 32.96
N PHE A 98 0.89 12.95 33.01
CA PHE A 98 0.96 13.79 31.81
C PHE A 98 2.03 13.31 30.83
N VAL A 99 3.25 13.02 31.32
CA VAL A 99 4.34 12.54 30.47
C VAL A 99 4.02 11.15 29.91
N LEU A 100 3.49 10.24 30.72
CA LEU A 100 3.08 8.91 30.28
C LEU A 100 1.95 8.98 29.24
N ASN A 101 0.91 9.77 29.49
CA ASN A 101 -0.20 9.96 28.56
C ASN A 101 0.26 10.63 27.27
N THR A 102 1.18 11.59 27.35
CA THR A 102 1.74 12.24 26.16
C THR A 102 2.61 11.28 25.34
N ILE A 103 3.43 10.45 25.99
CA ILE A 103 4.20 9.40 25.30
C ILE A 103 3.27 8.35 24.70
N LYS A 104 2.18 8.01 25.38
CA LYS A 104 1.16 7.08 24.89
C LYS A 104 0.42 7.67 23.69
N LEU A 105 -0.12 8.88 23.79
CA LEU A 105 -0.74 9.61 22.67
C LEU A 105 0.22 9.76 21.49
N TYR A 106 1.46 10.15 21.75
CA TYR A 106 2.49 10.22 20.72
C TYR A 106 2.79 8.84 20.12
N ARG A 107 2.82 7.76 20.91
CA ARG A 107 2.98 6.40 20.39
C ARG A 107 1.77 5.91 19.61
N ASP A 108 0.58 6.37 19.96
CA ASP A 108 -0.66 6.05 19.26
C ASP A 108 -0.74 6.86 17.96
N GLU A 109 -0.15 8.07 17.91
CA GLU A 109 -0.05 8.93 16.72
C GLU A 109 1.16 8.61 15.79
N LYS A 110 2.32 8.21 16.35
CA LYS A 110 3.57 7.89 15.63
C LYS A 110 3.47 6.86 14.49
N PRO A 111 2.59 5.84 14.54
CA PRO A 111 2.43 4.87 13.47
C PRO A 111 1.74 5.47 12.25
N HIS A 112 0.98 6.55 12.43
CA HIS A 112 0.18 7.14 11.38
C HIS A 112 1.04 8.05 10.49
N GLY A 113 1.16 7.68 9.21
CA GLY A 113 1.90 8.43 8.20
C GLY A 113 3.41 8.21 8.16
N ASN A 114 3.97 7.33 9.01
CA ASN A 114 5.40 6.95 9.00
C ASN A 114 5.59 5.45 8.76
N VAL A 115 6.77 5.10 8.25
CA VAL A 115 7.22 3.70 8.16
C VAL A 115 7.86 3.33 9.49
N VAL A 116 7.34 2.30 10.15
CA VAL A 116 7.84 1.85 11.47
C VAL A 116 8.45 0.45 11.34
N THR A 117 9.45 0.12 12.16
CA THR A 117 9.99 -1.25 12.17
C THR A 117 9.11 -2.17 13.02
N ILE A 118 9.02 -3.45 12.66
CA ILE A 118 8.17 -4.40 13.41
C ILE A 118 8.65 -4.63 14.86
N GLU A 119 9.92 -4.34 15.17
CA GLU A 119 10.43 -4.42 16.54
C GLU A 119 9.81 -3.37 17.47
N ASP A 120 9.46 -2.20 16.92
CA ASP A 120 8.95 -1.05 17.69
C ASP A 120 7.44 -1.15 17.95
N LEU A 121 6.76 -2.15 17.40
CA LEU A 121 5.31 -2.30 17.46
C LEU A 121 4.89 -3.55 18.23
N ASP A 122 3.90 -3.42 19.11
CA ASP A 122 3.24 -4.55 19.74
C ASP A 122 2.26 -5.22 18.76
N CYS A 123 1.62 -4.47 17.86
CA CYS A 123 0.78 -4.98 16.77
C CYS A 123 0.74 -4.02 15.56
N VAL A 124 0.48 -4.55 14.36
CA VAL A 124 0.24 -3.75 13.14
C VAL A 124 -1.22 -3.29 13.11
N MET A 125 -1.44 -1.98 13.18
CA MET A 125 -2.77 -1.35 13.08
C MET A 125 -3.06 -0.90 11.64
N ASP A 126 -4.33 -0.63 11.36
CA ASP A 126 -4.78 -0.03 10.10
C ASP A 126 -4.11 1.34 9.91
N GLY A 127 -3.64 1.66 8.70
CA GLY A 127 -2.90 2.89 8.44
C GLY A 127 -1.40 2.86 8.77
N ASN A 128 -0.84 1.70 9.16
CA ASN A 128 0.60 1.56 9.42
C ASN A 128 1.29 0.79 8.30
N ILE A 129 2.45 1.29 7.87
CA ILE A 129 3.36 0.57 6.98
C ILE A 129 4.55 0.09 7.80
N VAL A 130 4.72 -1.23 7.85
CA VAL A 130 5.74 -1.85 8.71
C VAL A 130 6.91 -2.39 7.90
N SER A 131 8.13 -1.94 8.22
CA SER A 131 9.34 -2.47 7.61
C SER A 131 9.78 -3.77 8.29
N LEU A 132 9.91 -4.83 7.49
CA LEU A 132 10.38 -6.16 7.89
C LEU A 132 11.85 -6.39 7.55
N ARG A 133 12.41 -5.60 6.63
CA ARG A 133 13.84 -5.58 6.31
C ARG A 133 14.20 -4.18 5.78
N GLY A 134 15.39 -3.72 6.11
CA GLY A 134 15.91 -2.44 5.61
C GLY A 134 16.24 -2.48 4.12
N GLY A 135 16.70 -1.35 3.60
CA GLY A 135 16.92 -1.11 2.18
C GLY A 135 15.79 -0.32 1.53
N ALA A 136 15.95 -0.02 0.25
CA ALA A 136 14.89 0.61 -0.54
C ALA A 136 13.62 -0.27 -0.61
N PHE A 137 12.46 0.37 -0.73
CA PHE A 137 11.15 -0.30 -0.73
C PHE A 137 10.59 -0.58 -2.13
N GLY A 138 11.36 -0.30 -3.17
CA GLY A 138 10.88 -0.34 -4.55
C GLY A 138 9.77 0.68 -4.83
N GLY A 139 9.20 0.63 -6.03
CA GLY A 139 8.17 1.55 -6.48
C GLY A 139 6.91 1.50 -5.64
N LYS A 140 6.19 0.37 -5.66
CA LYS A 140 4.93 0.19 -4.93
C LYS A 140 5.04 0.54 -3.45
N GLY A 141 6.12 0.08 -2.80
CA GLY A 141 6.37 0.33 -1.38
C GLY A 141 6.61 1.81 -1.06
N ARG A 142 7.33 2.55 -1.92
CA ARG A 142 7.51 4.01 -1.80
C ARG A 142 6.19 4.75 -2.04
N GLY A 143 5.46 4.40 -3.10
CA GLY A 143 4.16 5.00 -3.43
C GLY A 143 3.15 4.84 -2.28
N LEU A 144 3.07 3.64 -1.69
CA LEU A 144 2.24 3.38 -0.52
C LEU A 144 2.69 4.14 0.72
N SER A 145 4.01 4.21 0.97
CA SER A 145 4.56 4.98 2.09
C SER A 145 4.18 6.46 1.99
N PHE A 146 4.32 7.03 0.79
CA PHE A 146 3.93 8.40 0.50
C PHE A 146 2.42 8.62 0.62
N ALA A 147 1.61 7.68 0.11
CA ALA A 147 0.17 7.72 0.25
C ALA A 147 -0.27 7.72 1.71
N ASN A 148 0.39 6.92 2.56
CA ASN A 148 0.08 6.88 3.98
C ASN A 148 0.33 8.23 4.65
N SER A 149 1.46 8.87 4.35
CA SER A 149 1.77 10.21 4.87
C SER A 149 0.71 11.24 4.45
N LEU A 150 0.25 11.23 3.19
CA LEU A 150 -0.77 12.16 2.71
C LEU A 150 -2.17 11.88 3.28
N LEU A 151 -2.57 10.62 3.39
CA LEU A 151 -3.86 10.24 4.01
C LEU A 151 -3.96 10.78 5.43
N TYR A 152 -2.88 10.67 6.21
CA TYR A 152 -2.81 11.20 7.57
C TYR A 152 -2.76 12.73 7.60
N GLN A 153 -1.84 13.34 6.83
CA GLN A 153 -1.66 14.79 6.81
C GLN A 153 -2.95 15.54 6.45
N PHE A 154 -3.74 15.01 5.51
CA PHE A 154 -4.99 15.61 5.06
C PHE A 154 -6.23 15.06 5.77
N LYS A 155 -6.07 14.19 6.79
CA LYS A 155 -7.15 13.55 7.56
C LYS A 155 -8.22 12.93 6.65
N LEU A 156 -7.78 12.22 5.62
CA LEU A 156 -8.65 11.73 4.56
C LEU A 156 -9.66 10.67 5.03
N GLU A 157 -9.35 9.95 6.10
CA GLU A 157 -10.23 8.94 6.70
C GLU A 157 -11.64 9.48 6.97
N ASN A 158 -11.74 10.73 7.43
CA ASN A 158 -12.99 11.38 7.83
C ASN A 158 -13.40 12.51 6.89
N LYS A 159 -12.83 12.57 5.68
CA LYS A 159 -13.07 13.67 4.73
C LYS A 159 -14.47 13.62 4.11
N PHE A 160 -15.03 12.43 3.96
CA PHE A 160 -16.34 12.19 3.37
C PHE A 160 -17.25 11.51 4.40
N LYS A 161 -18.51 11.94 4.48
CA LYS A 161 -19.45 11.50 5.51
C LYS A 161 -19.86 10.02 5.38
N ASP A 162 -20.02 9.56 4.15
CA ASP A 162 -20.65 8.26 3.85
C ASP A 162 -19.65 7.20 3.35
N ILE A 163 -18.35 7.51 3.40
CA ILE A 163 -17.28 6.57 3.04
C ILE A 163 -15.97 6.95 3.73
N SER A 164 -15.33 5.98 4.37
CA SER A 164 -14.01 6.17 4.99
C SER A 164 -12.90 5.83 3.99
N ILE A 165 -11.80 6.57 4.02
CA ILE A 165 -10.63 6.32 3.14
C ILE A 165 -9.50 5.75 3.99
N LYS A 166 -9.04 4.53 3.67
CA LYS A 166 -8.02 3.81 4.44
C LYS A 166 -6.94 3.20 3.55
N LEU A 167 -5.82 2.84 4.17
CA LEU A 167 -4.87 1.87 3.63
C LEU A 167 -5.08 0.55 4.36
N PRO A 168 -5.08 -0.60 3.65
CA PRO A 168 -5.04 -1.89 4.32
C PRO A 168 -3.71 -2.05 5.07
N LYS A 169 -3.69 -2.88 6.12
CA LYS A 169 -2.46 -3.18 6.85
C LYS A 169 -1.40 -3.67 5.87
N THR A 170 -0.24 -3.03 5.94
CA THR A 170 0.81 -3.23 4.95
C THR A 170 2.17 -3.42 5.65
N ALA A 171 2.93 -4.40 5.18
CA ALA A 171 4.30 -4.62 5.57
C ALA A 171 5.20 -4.66 4.33
N VAL A 172 6.44 -4.20 4.46
CA VAL A 172 7.40 -4.09 3.36
C VAL A 172 8.70 -4.80 3.72
N ILE A 173 9.17 -5.65 2.82
CA ILE A 173 10.51 -6.24 2.87
C ILE A 173 11.38 -5.43 1.91
N GLY A 174 12.33 -4.66 2.44
CA GLY A 174 13.26 -3.90 1.61
C GLY A 174 14.24 -4.78 0.84
N ILE A 175 14.87 -4.19 -0.18
CA ILE A 175 15.75 -4.90 -1.15
C ILE A 175 16.92 -5.66 -0.52
N ASN A 176 17.34 -5.33 0.71
CA ASN A 176 18.48 -6.00 1.33
C ASN A 176 18.23 -7.50 1.55
N GLU A 177 16.97 -7.94 1.71
CA GLU A 177 16.68 -9.37 1.76
C GLU A 177 16.93 -10.01 0.39
N TYR A 178 16.49 -9.36 -0.69
CA TYR A 178 16.67 -9.87 -2.05
C TYR A 178 18.14 -10.00 -2.42
N GLU A 179 18.96 -8.98 -2.11
CA GLU A 179 20.40 -9.01 -2.34
C GLU A 179 21.10 -10.16 -1.59
N GLU A 180 20.75 -10.37 -0.31
CA GLU A 180 21.28 -11.49 0.48
C GLU A 180 20.77 -12.84 -0.03
N PHE A 181 19.52 -12.90 -0.49
CA PHE A 181 18.87 -14.11 -0.96
C PHE A 181 19.42 -14.57 -2.31
N ILE A 182 19.58 -13.67 -3.28
CA ILE A 182 20.01 -14.03 -4.63
C ILE A 182 21.44 -14.60 -4.65
N GLN A 183 22.32 -14.09 -3.78
CA GLN A 183 23.66 -14.63 -3.58
C GLN A 183 23.63 -16.09 -3.11
N LYS A 184 22.65 -16.48 -2.28
CA LYS A 184 22.50 -17.87 -1.80
C LYS A 184 21.91 -18.78 -2.86
N VAL A 185 20.99 -18.28 -3.68
CA VAL A 185 20.43 -19.05 -4.79
C VAL A 185 21.52 -19.37 -5.81
N ASN A 186 22.49 -18.48 -6.01
CA ASN A 186 23.58 -18.64 -6.97
C ASN A 186 23.06 -18.97 -8.38
N VAL A 187 22.22 -18.08 -8.94
CA VAL A 187 21.73 -18.22 -10.31
C VAL A 187 22.88 -17.81 -11.25
N ASN A 188 23.67 -18.78 -11.73
CA ASN A 188 24.67 -18.52 -12.77
C ASN A 188 23.96 -18.15 -14.07
N LEU A 189 23.83 -16.85 -14.33
CA LEU A 189 23.32 -16.32 -15.61
C LEU A 189 24.41 -16.24 -16.69
N GLU A 190 25.67 -16.46 -16.34
CA GLU A 190 26.84 -16.13 -17.16
C GLU A 190 27.10 -17.09 -18.35
N ASN A 191 26.43 -18.25 -18.42
CA ASN A 191 26.80 -19.33 -19.37
C ASN A 191 25.79 -19.59 -20.50
N ASN A 192 25.02 -18.60 -20.96
CA ASN A 192 24.04 -18.74 -22.07
C ASN A 192 22.95 -19.83 -21.90
N HIS A 193 22.92 -20.53 -20.76
CA HIS A 193 21.93 -21.54 -20.44
C HIS A 193 21.05 -21.03 -19.30
N ILE A 194 20.02 -20.25 -19.65
CA ILE A 194 19.00 -19.82 -18.69
C ILE A 194 18.21 -21.09 -18.31
N PRO A 195 18.17 -21.51 -17.04
CA PRO A 195 17.36 -22.64 -16.62
C PRO A 195 15.88 -22.38 -16.91
N SER A 196 15.08 -23.44 -17.06
CA SER A 196 13.63 -23.26 -17.21
C SER A 196 13.06 -22.50 -16.01
N TYR A 197 12.00 -21.70 -16.23
CA TYR A 197 11.39 -20.94 -15.14
C TYR A 197 10.88 -21.86 -14.00
N GLU A 198 10.45 -23.07 -14.34
CA GLU A 198 10.09 -24.10 -13.35
C GLU A 198 11.27 -24.52 -12.47
N ASP A 199 12.45 -24.73 -13.04
CA ASP A 199 13.65 -25.08 -12.27
C ASP A 199 14.12 -23.91 -11.40
N ILE A 200 13.98 -22.68 -11.90
CA ILE A 200 14.22 -21.46 -11.12
C ILE A 200 13.28 -21.43 -9.92
N LYS A 201 11.97 -21.60 -10.12
CA LYS A 201 10.98 -21.64 -9.02
C LYS A 201 11.36 -22.68 -7.96
N LYS A 202 11.70 -23.92 -8.37
CA LYS A 202 12.13 -24.98 -7.44
C LYS A 202 13.38 -24.58 -6.65
N LYS A 203 14.39 -24.01 -7.32
CA LYS A 203 15.63 -23.55 -6.68
C LYS A 203 15.37 -22.43 -5.66
N PHE A 204 14.52 -21.48 -6.01
CA PHE A 204 14.11 -20.38 -5.13
C PHE A 204 13.36 -20.92 -3.92
N LEU A 205 12.38 -21.81 -4.09
CA LEU A 205 11.62 -22.44 -3.00
C LEU A 205 12.53 -23.24 -2.03
N ALA A 206 13.55 -23.93 -2.55
CA ALA A 206 14.52 -24.67 -1.74
C ALA A 206 15.47 -23.76 -0.94
N THR A 207 15.68 -22.52 -1.38
CA THR A 207 16.60 -21.57 -0.72
C THR A 207 15.96 -20.95 0.52
N LYS A 208 16.74 -20.78 1.59
CA LYS A 208 16.25 -20.23 2.86
C LYS A 208 16.34 -18.70 2.87
N LEU A 209 15.22 -18.05 3.22
CA LEU A 209 15.21 -16.64 3.64
C LEU A 209 16.05 -16.45 4.92
N SER A 210 16.48 -15.23 5.18
CA SER A 210 17.25 -14.89 6.37
C SER A 210 16.48 -15.26 7.66
N LYS A 211 17.23 -15.66 8.70
CA LYS A 211 16.63 -15.99 10.01
C LYS A 211 15.88 -14.78 10.58
N LYS A 212 16.48 -13.59 10.47
CA LYS A 212 15.90 -12.33 10.93
C LYS A 212 14.56 -12.03 10.24
N LEU A 213 14.46 -12.20 8.92
CA LEU A 213 13.18 -12.04 8.23
C LEU A 213 12.18 -13.12 8.67
N THR A 214 12.61 -14.37 8.76
CA THR A 214 11.73 -15.47 9.18
C THR A 214 11.09 -15.23 10.56
N ASP A 215 11.85 -14.72 11.52
CA ASP A 215 11.32 -14.43 12.86
C ASP A 215 10.37 -13.22 12.86
N ARG A 216 10.66 -12.19 12.05
CA ARG A 216 9.76 -11.05 11.84
C ARG A 216 8.46 -11.45 11.16
N LEU A 217 8.49 -12.35 10.18
CA LEU A 217 7.29 -12.87 9.51
C LEU A 217 6.39 -13.66 10.46
N LYS A 218 6.96 -14.38 11.45
CA LYS A 218 6.17 -15.03 12.50
C LYS A 218 5.36 -14.01 13.29
N LYS A 219 6.03 -12.95 13.77
CA LYS A 219 5.38 -11.85 14.50
C LYS A 219 4.35 -11.13 13.63
N LEU A 220 4.63 -10.94 12.34
CA LEU A 220 3.68 -10.36 11.39
C LEU A 220 2.38 -11.18 11.32
N LEU A 221 2.48 -12.51 11.19
CA LEU A 221 1.32 -13.39 11.09
C LEU A 221 0.46 -13.47 12.37
N GLU A 222 0.97 -12.99 13.51
CA GLU A 222 0.19 -12.82 14.73
C GLU A 222 -0.71 -11.58 14.68
N CYS A 223 -0.42 -10.63 13.79
CA CYS A 223 -1.16 -9.38 13.61
C CYS A 223 -2.07 -9.36 12.37
N PHE A 224 -1.87 -10.33 11.46
CA PHE A 224 -2.52 -10.43 10.16
C PHE A 224 -3.34 -11.72 10.09
N ASP A 225 -4.64 -11.61 10.30
CA ASP A 225 -5.56 -12.77 10.32
C ASP A 225 -6.41 -12.91 9.05
N LYS A 226 -6.31 -11.95 8.13
CA LYS A 226 -7.00 -11.97 6.84
C LYS A 226 -6.10 -12.51 5.73
N PRO A 227 -6.65 -12.86 4.55
CA PRO A 227 -5.85 -13.21 3.40
C PRO A 227 -4.83 -12.13 3.03
N LEU A 228 -3.74 -12.53 2.38
CA LEU A 228 -2.60 -11.66 2.10
C LEU A 228 -2.31 -11.61 0.60
N ALA A 229 -2.06 -10.40 0.09
CA ALA A 229 -1.42 -10.19 -1.20
C ALA A 229 0.08 -9.96 -1.00
N VAL A 230 0.91 -10.79 -1.61
CA VAL A 230 2.37 -10.68 -1.64
C VAL A 230 2.77 -10.15 -3.01
N ARG A 231 3.08 -8.86 -3.05
CA ARG A 231 3.25 -8.07 -4.27
C ARG A 231 4.73 -7.77 -4.48
N SER A 232 5.18 -7.91 -5.72
CA SER A 232 6.45 -7.37 -6.22
C SER A 232 6.50 -5.85 -6.05
N SER A 233 7.65 -5.31 -5.69
CA SER A 233 7.92 -3.87 -5.66
C SER A 233 9.31 -3.66 -6.23
N GLY A 234 9.39 -3.57 -7.56
CA GLY A 234 10.64 -3.42 -8.29
C GLY A 234 11.26 -2.03 -8.07
N SER A 235 12.58 -1.92 -8.16
CA SER A 235 13.27 -0.64 -8.03
C SER A 235 12.98 0.27 -9.22
N PHE A 236 12.93 -0.31 -10.43
CA PHE A 236 12.63 0.38 -11.69
C PHE A 236 11.14 0.44 -12.04
N GLU A 237 10.27 -0.15 -11.21
CA GLU A 237 8.83 -0.21 -11.47
C GLU A 237 8.17 1.18 -11.60
N ASP A 238 8.67 2.16 -10.83
CA ASP A 238 8.24 3.56 -10.87
C ASP A 238 9.28 4.48 -11.55
N SER A 239 10.20 3.92 -12.33
CA SER A 239 11.16 4.75 -13.08
C SER A 239 10.40 5.58 -14.11
N LEU A 240 10.53 6.91 -14.01
CA LEU A 240 9.94 7.85 -14.96
C LEU A 240 10.51 7.73 -16.38
N SER A 241 11.67 7.08 -16.55
CA SER A 241 12.27 6.85 -17.85
C SER A 241 11.86 5.52 -18.49
N GLN A 242 11.65 4.46 -17.69
CA GLN A 242 11.48 3.08 -18.17
C GLN A 242 10.65 2.24 -17.17
N PRO A 243 9.31 2.27 -17.21
CA PRO A 243 8.48 1.62 -16.19
C PRO A 243 8.39 0.10 -16.41
N PHE A 244 8.63 -0.72 -15.38
CA PHE A 244 8.46 -2.19 -15.41
C PHE A 244 7.05 -2.65 -14.96
N ALA A 245 6.04 -1.79 -15.10
CA ALA A 245 4.73 -2.00 -14.49
C ALA A 245 4.02 -3.27 -15.02
N GLY A 246 3.56 -4.12 -14.10
CA GLY A 246 2.75 -5.31 -14.42
C GLY A 246 3.53 -6.50 -14.99
N ILE A 247 4.86 -6.50 -14.88
CA ILE A 247 5.72 -7.58 -15.38
C ILE A 247 5.88 -8.70 -14.35
N PHE A 248 6.10 -8.32 -13.09
CA PHE A 248 6.38 -9.27 -12.01
C PHE A 248 5.10 -9.83 -11.39
N GLU A 249 5.21 -11.03 -10.85
CA GLU A 249 4.06 -11.75 -10.30
C GLU A 249 3.62 -11.17 -8.95
N THR A 250 2.34 -11.38 -8.63
CA THR A 250 1.74 -11.12 -7.33
C THR A 250 0.99 -12.36 -6.90
N TYR A 251 1.28 -12.85 -5.70
CA TYR A 251 0.63 -14.04 -5.16
C TYR A 251 -0.35 -13.65 -4.06
N VAL A 252 -1.57 -14.18 -4.13
CA VAL A 252 -2.58 -13.99 -3.08
C VAL A 252 -2.75 -15.30 -2.32
N ILE A 253 -2.67 -15.26 -0.99
CA ILE A 253 -2.78 -16.46 -0.14
C ILE A 253 -3.96 -16.34 0.84
N PRO A 254 -4.74 -17.42 1.06
CA PRO A 254 -5.86 -17.44 2.01
C PRO A 254 -5.49 -17.11 3.46
N ASN A 255 -4.27 -17.44 3.88
CA ASN A 255 -3.76 -17.19 5.24
C ASN A 255 -4.67 -17.75 6.35
N ASN A 256 -5.44 -18.80 6.07
CA ASN A 256 -6.50 -19.32 6.94
C ASN A 256 -6.22 -20.73 7.51
N ASN A 257 -5.03 -21.28 7.28
CA ASN A 257 -4.67 -22.60 7.81
C ASN A 257 -4.53 -22.51 9.35
N PRO A 258 -5.14 -23.42 10.14
CA PRO A 258 -5.08 -23.36 11.60
C PRO A 258 -3.66 -23.52 12.14
N ASN A 259 -2.77 -24.18 11.38
CA ASN A 259 -1.38 -24.34 11.76
C ASN A 259 -0.55 -23.11 11.37
N LYS A 260 -0.10 -22.34 12.37
CA LYS A 260 0.78 -21.17 12.17
C LYS A 260 2.06 -21.49 11.38
N LYS A 261 2.62 -22.70 11.53
CA LYS A 261 3.81 -23.12 10.76
C LYS A 261 3.50 -23.26 9.28
N THR A 262 2.32 -23.76 8.93
CA THR A 262 1.87 -23.88 7.54
C THR A 262 1.61 -22.49 6.94
N ARG A 263 0.92 -21.60 7.66
CA ARG A 263 0.74 -20.19 7.24
C ARG A 263 2.09 -19.50 6.96
N LEU A 264 3.05 -19.67 7.86
CA LEU A 264 4.41 -19.15 7.68
C LEU A 264 5.10 -19.75 6.46
N LYS A 265 4.98 -21.06 6.24
CA LYS A 265 5.55 -21.72 5.05
C LYS A 265 4.95 -21.12 3.77
N GLN A 266 3.63 -21.05 3.68
CA GLN A 266 2.91 -20.50 2.51
C GLN A 266 3.31 -19.05 2.21
N LEU A 267 3.42 -18.20 3.24
CA LEU A 267 3.88 -16.82 3.08
C LEU A 267 5.34 -16.74 2.58
N LYS A 268 6.23 -17.58 3.15
CA LYS A 268 7.62 -17.64 2.69
C LYS A 268 7.71 -18.15 1.25
N ASP A 269 6.89 -19.11 0.87
CA ASP A 269 6.88 -19.67 -0.48
C ASP A 269 6.43 -18.61 -1.49
N ALA A 270 5.36 -17.86 -1.18
CA ALA A 270 4.94 -16.69 -1.97
C ALA A 270 6.06 -15.65 -2.12
N ILE A 271 6.75 -15.27 -1.03
CA ILE A 271 7.87 -14.32 -1.05
C ILE A 271 8.98 -14.79 -2.01
N ARG A 272 9.37 -16.06 -1.92
CA ARG A 272 10.44 -16.61 -2.76
C ARG A 272 10.03 -16.69 -4.24
N LEU A 273 8.77 -16.98 -4.53
CA LEU A 273 8.26 -17.00 -5.89
C LEU A 273 8.14 -15.58 -6.49
N VAL A 274 7.79 -14.58 -5.69
CA VAL A 274 7.87 -13.17 -6.13
C VAL A 274 9.31 -12.81 -6.52
N PHE A 275 10.32 -13.21 -5.72
CA PHE A 275 11.72 -13.04 -6.10
C PHE A 275 12.09 -13.82 -7.38
N ALA A 276 11.54 -15.02 -7.58
CA ALA A 276 11.78 -15.80 -8.78
C ALA A 276 11.21 -15.12 -10.04
N SER A 277 10.11 -14.38 -9.92
CA SER A 277 9.42 -13.75 -11.05
C SER A 277 10.25 -12.73 -11.83
N VAL A 278 11.35 -12.23 -11.25
CA VAL A 278 12.36 -11.42 -11.95
C VAL A 278 12.99 -12.18 -13.14
N PHE A 279 13.04 -13.50 -13.05
CA PHE A 279 13.59 -14.41 -14.05
C PHE A 279 12.52 -15.09 -14.90
N SER A 280 11.27 -14.61 -14.85
CA SER A 280 10.21 -15.11 -15.74
C SER A 280 10.50 -14.74 -17.19
N GLU A 281 9.97 -15.52 -18.13
CA GLU A 281 10.13 -15.24 -19.57
C GLU A 281 9.63 -13.84 -19.95
N LYS A 282 8.51 -13.40 -19.34
CA LYS A 282 7.97 -12.04 -19.52
C LYS A 282 8.96 -10.97 -19.09
N SER A 283 9.59 -11.13 -17.93
CA SER A 283 10.61 -10.21 -17.42
C SER A 283 11.87 -10.19 -18.29
N ILE A 284 12.35 -11.38 -18.68
CA ILE A 284 13.52 -11.54 -19.56
C ILE A 284 13.29 -10.84 -20.90
N ASN A 285 12.15 -11.09 -21.54
CA ASN A 285 11.82 -10.51 -22.84
C ASN A 285 11.68 -8.99 -22.74
N TYR A 286 11.10 -8.49 -21.65
CA TYR A 286 10.97 -7.06 -21.44
C TYR A 286 12.33 -6.37 -21.20
N ALA A 287 13.19 -6.95 -20.36
CA ALA A 287 14.53 -6.44 -20.13
C ALA A 287 15.35 -6.38 -21.44
N LYS A 288 15.26 -7.43 -22.27
CA LYS A 288 15.89 -7.45 -23.60
C LYS A 288 15.36 -6.35 -24.52
N ALA A 289 14.05 -6.08 -24.49
CA ALA A 289 13.44 -5.04 -25.32
C ALA A 289 13.89 -3.61 -24.93
N LEU A 290 14.38 -3.42 -23.70
CA LEU A 290 14.89 -2.16 -23.18
C LEU A 290 16.43 -2.10 -23.12
N ASP A 291 17.12 -3.07 -23.73
CA ASP A 291 18.58 -3.22 -23.65
C ASP A 291 19.12 -3.24 -22.21
N GLN A 292 18.35 -3.82 -21.28
CA GLN A 292 18.72 -3.93 -19.86
C GLN A 292 19.23 -5.32 -19.48
N ILE A 293 20.07 -5.35 -18.43
CA ILE A 293 20.55 -6.58 -17.81
C ILE A 293 19.58 -7.00 -16.70
N ILE A 294 18.94 -8.17 -16.85
CA ILE A 294 17.96 -8.73 -15.90
C ILE A 294 18.47 -8.76 -14.45
N GLY A 295 19.77 -9.00 -14.27
CA GLY A 295 20.41 -9.07 -12.95
C GLY A 295 20.51 -7.74 -12.19
N GLU A 296 20.21 -6.60 -12.83
CA GLU A 296 20.22 -5.28 -12.17
C GLU A 296 18.91 -4.96 -11.43
N GLU A 297 17.81 -5.64 -11.76
CA GLU A 297 16.54 -5.42 -11.08
C GLU A 297 16.60 -5.93 -9.63
N LYS A 298 16.37 -5.01 -8.68
CA LYS A 298 16.33 -5.29 -7.25
C LYS A 298 14.90 -5.26 -6.76
N MET A 299 14.47 -6.38 -6.19
CA MET A 299 13.07 -6.58 -5.79
C MET A 299 12.86 -6.35 -4.30
N ALA A 300 12.03 -5.37 -3.95
CA ALA A 300 11.38 -5.32 -2.65
C ALA A 300 10.04 -6.06 -2.70
N ILE A 301 9.45 -6.35 -1.55
CA ILE A 301 8.14 -7.01 -1.48
C ILE A 301 7.20 -6.22 -0.58
N VAL A 302 5.96 -6.05 -1.04
CA VAL A 302 4.85 -5.49 -0.25
C VAL A 302 3.90 -6.63 0.12
N ILE A 303 3.71 -6.86 1.42
CA ILE A 303 2.73 -7.80 1.97
C ILE A 303 1.56 -6.97 2.48
N GLN A 304 0.37 -7.20 1.97
CA GLN A 304 -0.80 -6.37 2.26
C GLN A 304 -2.01 -7.25 2.58
N GLU A 305 -2.84 -6.85 3.55
CA GLU A 305 -4.14 -7.50 3.75
C GLU A 305 -5.00 -7.37 2.48
N LEU A 306 -5.56 -8.49 2.03
CA LEU A 306 -6.46 -8.51 0.90
C LEU A 306 -7.81 -7.91 1.31
N VAL A 307 -8.17 -6.81 0.66
CA VAL A 307 -9.46 -6.14 0.89
C VAL A 307 -10.60 -7.03 0.43
N GLY A 308 -11.61 -7.18 1.28
CA GLY A 308 -12.81 -7.95 0.99
C GLY A 308 -13.37 -8.63 2.23
N LYS A 309 -14.38 -9.47 2.01
CA LYS A 309 -14.92 -10.38 3.02
C LYS A 309 -15.11 -11.76 2.42
N GLN A 310 -15.21 -12.73 3.31
CA GLN A 310 -15.61 -14.08 2.96
C GLN A 310 -17.13 -14.16 2.78
N TYR A 311 -17.57 -14.64 1.62
CA TYR A 311 -18.94 -15.03 1.33
C TYR A 311 -18.90 -16.52 0.96
N GLU A 312 -19.50 -17.33 1.83
CA GLU A 312 -19.34 -18.79 1.80
C GLU A 312 -17.86 -19.18 1.76
N ASN A 313 -17.40 -19.66 0.61
CA ASN A 313 -16.06 -20.19 0.39
C ASN A 313 -15.15 -19.26 -0.42
N ILE A 314 -15.62 -18.06 -0.76
CA ILE A 314 -14.92 -17.13 -1.64
C ILE A 314 -14.68 -15.81 -0.92
N TRP A 315 -13.44 -15.32 -0.93
CA TRP A 315 -13.10 -14.00 -0.40
C TRP A 315 -12.92 -12.96 -1.52
N TYR A 316 -13.67 -11.87 -1.47
CA TYR A 316 -13.58 -10.80 -2.46
C TYR A 316 -14.16 -9.47 -1.94
N PRO A 317 -13.73 -8.31 -2.50
CA PRO A 317 -14.33 -7.01 -2.25
C PRO A 317 -15.53 -6.77 -3.17
N HIS A 318 -16.40 -5.84 -2.80
CA HIS A 318 -17.54 -5.48 -3.65
C HIS A 318 -17.08 -4.85 -4.97
N ILE A 319 -16.06 -4.00 -4.91
CA ILE A 319 -15.55 -3.28 -6.08
C ILE A 319 -14.03 -3.27 -6.00
N SER A 320 -13.39 -3.48 -7.14
CA SER A 320 -11.98 -3.14 -7.34
C SER A 320 -11.84 -2.27 -8.59
N GLY A 321 -10.85 -1.39 -8.61
CA GLY A 321 -10.68 -0.50 -9.75
C GLY A 321 -9.30 0.11 -9.87
N VAL A 322 -9.08 0.66 -11.06
CA VAL A 322 -7.94 1.50 -11.41
C VAL A 322 -8.50 2.85 -11.84
N ALA A 323 -7.90 3.94 -11.38
CA ALA A 323 -8.24 5.28 -11.85
C ALA A 323 -6.99 6.07 -12.22
N GLN A 324 -7.06 6.76 -13.35
CA GLN A 324 -5.99 7.57 -13.90
C GLN A 324 -6.42 9.03 -13.92
N SER A 325 -5.57 9.92 -13.42
CA SER A 325 -5.84 11.36 -13.38
C SER A 325 -5.71 12.03 -14.75
N TYR A 326 -5.30 11.29 -15.77
CA TYR A 326 -5.18 11.75 -17.14
C TYR A 326 -5.74 10.69 -18.09
N ASN A 327 -6.71 11.09 -18.90
CA ASN A 327 -7.28 10.25 -19.94
C ASN A 327 -6.59 10.58 -21.27
N PHE A 328 -5.80 9.64 -21.79
CA PHE A 328 -5.18 9.77 -23.12
C PHE A 328 -6.21 9.72 -24.26
N TYR A 329 -7.42 9.23 -23.98
CA TYR A 329 -8.51 9.10 -24.94
C TYR A 329 -9.80 9.71 -24.39
N PRO A 330 -9.85 11.04 -24.22
CA PRO A 330 -11.09 11.71 -23.86
C PRO A 330 -12.12 11.51 -24.97
N PHE A 331 -13.39 11.40 -24.58
CA PHE A 331 -14.51 11.29 -25.51
C PHE A 331 -15.58 12.32 -25.13
N SER A 332 -16.43 12.68 -26.10
CA SER A 332 -17.40 13.78 -25.94
C SER A 332 -16.68 15.09 -25.55
N HIS A 333 -17.18 15.80 -24.55
CA HIS A 333 -16.66 17.09 -24.06
C HIS A 333 -15.66 16.94 -22.90
N MET A 334 -15.14 15.73 -22.68
CA MET A 334 -14.16 15.45 -21.63
C MET A 334 -12.81 16.07 -21.97
N ALA A 335 -12.16 16.71 -20.99
CA ALA A 335 -10.76 17.09 -21.11
C ALA A 335 -9.85 15.91 -20.70
N PRO A 336 -8.63 15.78 -21.25
CA PRO A 336 -7.68 14.78 -20.78
C PRO A 336 -7.48 14.79 -19.26
N GLU A 337 -7.45 15.96 -18.64
CA GLU A 337 -7.29 16.18 -17.19
C GLU A 337 -8.51 15.78 -16.36
N ASP A 338 -9.63 15.42 -17.00
CA ASP A 338 -10.82 14.92 -16.30
C ASP A 338 -10.62 13.48 -15.80
N GLY A 339 -9.62 12.78 -16.33
CA GLY A 339 -9.26 11.42 -15.96
C GLY A 339 -10.36 10.39 -16.25
N PHE A 340 -10.07 9.14 -15.90
CA PHE A 340 -11.04 8.05 -16.00
C PHE A 340 -10.80 7.00 -14.94
N ALA A 341 -11.80 6.17 -14.70
CA ALA A 341 -11.74 5.01 -13.84
C ALA A 341 -12.30 3.79 -14.57
N VAL A 342 -11.71 2.63 -14.29
CA VAL A 342 -12.18 1.31 -14.71
C VAL A 342 -12.44 0.51 -13.45
N ILE A 343 -13.66 0.02 -13.28
CA ILE A 343 -14.13 -0.69 -12.10
C ILE A 343 -14.75 -2.03 -12.47
N ALA A 344 -14.57 -3.00 -11.59
CA ALA A 344 -15.13 -4.34 -11.71
C ALA A 344 -15.64 -4.82 -10.36
N PHE A 345 -16.55 -5.79 -10.41
CA PHE A 345 -17.00 -6.51 -9.24
C PHE A 345 -15.99 -7.61 -8.88
N GLY A 346 -15.71 -7.81 -7.58
CA GLY A 346 -14.71 -8.79 -7.12
C GLY A 346 -13.27 -8.27 -7.14
N LEU A 347 -12.29 -9.18 -7.19
CA LEU A 347 -10.86 -8.84 -7.11
C LEU A 347 -10.37 -8.04 -8.32
N GLY A 348 -9.45 -7.10 -8.06
CA GLY A 348 -8.87 -6.18 -9.07
C GLY A 348 -8.13 -6.85 -10.23
N MET A 349 -7.81 -8.14 -10.12
CA MET A 349 -7.28 -8.93 -11.23
C MET A 349 -8.16 -8.86 -12.48
N TYR A 350 -9.48 -8.68 -12.32
CA TYR A 350 -10.40 -8.49 -13.44
C TYR A 350 -10.05 -7.25 -14.28
N VAL A 351 -9.77 -6.12 -13.62
CA VAL A 351 -9.40 -4.86 -14.29
C VAL A 351 -7.98 -4.94 -14.86
N VAL A 352 -7.03 -5.50 -14.09
CA VAL A 352 -5.62 -5.60 -14.49
C VAL A 352 -5.44 -6.50 -15.73
N ASN A 353 -6.24 -7.55 -15.87
CA ASN A 353 -6.19 -8.46 -17.02
C ASN A 353 -6.90 -7.90 -18.27
N GLY A 354 -7.48 -6.70 -18.21
CA GLY A 354 -8.15 -6.08 -19.36
C GLY A 354 -9.47 -6.75 -19.76
N GLU A 355 -10.15 -7.38 -18.80
CA GLU A 355 -11.48 -7.98 -19.00
C GLU A 355 -12.55 -6.89 -19.24
N ASN A 356 -13.80 -7.31 -19.49
CA ASN A 356 -14.96 -6.44 -19.75
C ASN A 356 -15.42 -5.67 -18.50
N ALA A 357 -14.58 -4.75 -18.01
CA ALA A 357 -14.82 -3.91 -16.84
C ALA A 357 -15.51 -2.59 -17.20
N TYR A 358 -16.21 -1.98 -16.23
CA TYR A 358 -16.98 -0.77 -16.46
C TYR A 358 -16.09 0.47 -16.41
N ARG A 359 -16.13 1.30 -17.46
CA ARG A 359 -15.31 2.52 -17.59
C ARG A 359 -16.17 3.78 -17.47
N PHE A 360 -15.74 4.74 -16.65
CA PHE A 360 -16.40 6.04 -16.48
C PHE A 360 -15.41 7.17 -16.17
N SER A 361 -15.85 8.43 -16.22
CA SER A 361 -15.06 9.56 -15.71
C SER A 361 -15.54 9.97 -14.32
N PRO A 362 -14.66 10.03 -13.30
CA PRO A 362 -15.04 10.54 -11.99
C PRO A 362 -15.53 11.99 -11.99
N LYS A 363 -15.14 12.81 -12.98
CA LYS A 363 -15.66 14.17 -13.12
C LYS A 363 -17.05 14.22 -13.77
N HIS A 364 -17.33 13.26 -14.66
CA HIS A 364 -18.60 13.14 -15.40
C HIS A 364 -19.20 11.72 -15.23
N PRO A 365 -19.58 11.30 -14.01
CA PRO A 365 -19.95 9.90 -13.74
C PRO A 365 -21.25 9.45 -14.41
N GLN A 366 -22.11 10.39 -14.83
CA GLN A 366 -23.35 10.09 -15.52
C GLN A 366 -23.19 10.00 -17.05
N LEU A 367 -22.02 10.35 -17.59
CA LEU A 367 -21.74 10.29 -19.02
C LEU A 367 -21.63 8.83 -19.46
N GLN A 368 -22.55 8.39 -20.31
CA GLN A 368 -22.56 7.02 -20.84
C GLN A 368 -21.59 6.90 -22.02
N VAL A 369 -20.64 5.97 -21.91
CA VAL A 369 -19.63 5.71 -22.95
C VAL A 369 -20.12 4.69 -23.98
N LEU A 370 -20.91 3.71 -23.51
CA LEU A 370 -21.38 2.57 -24.29
C LEU A 370 -22.87 2.68 -24.56
N SER A 371 -23.29 2.19 -25.73
CA SER A 371 -24.71 2.00 -26.06
C SER A 371 -25.36 0.98 -25.11
N LEU A 372 -26.69 0.95 -25.05
CA LEU A 372 -27.42 -0.02 -24.21
C LEU A 372 -27.12 -1.47 -24.63
N GLU A 373 -27.06 -1.72 -25.94
CA GLU A 373 -26.72 -3.02 -26.50
C GLU A 373 -25.30 -3.46 -26.12
N ASP A 374 -24.33 -2.54 -26.23
CA ASP A 374 -22.94 -2.81 -25.85
C ASP A 374 -22.80 -3.05 -24.35
N GLN A 375 -23.54 -2.32 -23.50
CA GLN A 375 -23.53 -2.54 -22.05
C GLN A 375 -24.00 -3.95 -21.69
N ILE A 376 -25.01 -4.49 -22.38
CA ILE A 376 -25.50 -5.85 -22.15
C ILE A 376 -24.50 -6.88 -22.68
N LYS A 377 -23.98 -6.66 -23.89
CA LYS A 377 -23.08 -7.59 -24.58
C LYS A 377 -21.73 -7.72 -23.89
N TYR A 378 -21.17 -6.61 -23.42
CA TYR A 378 -19.84 -6.53 -22.82
C TYR A 378 -19.91 -6.31 -21.30
N THR A 379 -20.91 -6.90 -20.63
CA THR A 379 -20.98 -6.87 -19.17
C THR A 379 -20.14 -7.97 -18.53
N GLN A 380 -19.80 -7.76 -17.26
CA GLN A 380 -19.11 -8.73 -16.44
C GLN A 380 -20.03 -9.92 -16.10
N THR A 381 -19.70 -11.11 -16.63
CA THR A 381 -20.45 -12.36 -16.39
C THR A 381 -19.83 -13.25 -15.31
N TYR A 382 -18.61 -12.93 -14.87
CA TYR A 382 -17.90 -13.64 -13.81
C TYR A 382 -17.00 -12.66 -13.06
N PHE A 383 -16.53 -13.04 -11.88
CA PHE A 383 -15.56 -12.28 -11.10
C PHE A 383 -14.46 -13.19 -10.55
N TYR A 384 -13.36 -12.58 -10.12
CA TYR A 384 -12.31 -13.29 -9.40
C TYR A 384 -12.50 -13.14 -7.90
N GLY A 385 -12.37 -14.25 -7.18
CA GLY A 385 -12.34 -14.28 -5.73
C GLY A 385 -11.29 -15.28 -5.26
N LEU A 386 -10.83 -15.12 -4.03
CA LEU A 386 -9.87 -16.02 -3.43
C LEU A 386 -10.59 -17.25 -2.85
N ASP A 387 -10.08 -18.43 -3.16
CA ASP A 387 -10.60 -19.70 -2.65
C ASP A 387 -10.19 -19.88 -1.18
N MET A 388 -11.17 -19.94 -0.28
CA MET A 388 -10.96 -20.12 1.15
C MET A 388 -11.05 -21.59 1.60
N GLU A 389 -11.48 -22.52 0.75
CA GLU A 389 -11.56 -23.95 1.08
C GLU A 389 -10.17 -24.61 1.02
N LYS A 390 -9.31 -24.13 0.12
CA LYS A 390 -8.00 -24.71 -0.14
C LYS A 390 -6.98 -24.37 0.96
N LYS A 391 -6.86 -25.25 1.95
CA LYS A 391 -5.93 -25.09 3.10
C LYS A 391 -4.48 -25.47 2.78
N GLU A 392 -4.29 -26.37 1.82
CA GLU A 392 -2.99 -26.82 1.30
C GLU A 392 -3.00 -26.58 -0.21
N PHE A 393 -1.98 -25.88 -0.71
CA PHE A 393 -1.85 -25.48 -2.11
C PHE A 393 -0.37 -25.35 -2.47
N ASP A 394 -0.06 -25.50 -3.76
CA ASP A 394 1.31 -25.35 -4.25
C ASP A 394 1.40 -24.17 -5.22
N LEU A 395 1.94 -23.06 -4.71
CA LEU A 395 2.10 -21.82 -5.46
C LEU A 395 3.05 -21.96 -6.66
N ILE A 396 3.80 -23.07 -6.78
CA ILE A 396 4.59 -23.35 -7.97
C ILE A 396 3.71 -23.44 -9.23
N ASN A 397 2.43 -23.82 -9.09
CA ASN A 397 1.48 -23.92 -10.20
C ASN A 397 1.05 -22.55 -10.76
N GLY A 398 1.45 -21.45 -10.10
CA GLY A 398 1.23 -20.09 -10.56
C GLY A 398 0.21 -19.30 -9.73
N VAL A 399 -0.02 -18.05 -10.14
CA VAL A 399 -0.83 -17.06 -9.39
C VAL A 399 -2.31 -17.45 -9.25
N MET A 400 -2.81 -18.33 -10.14
CA MET A 400 -4.20 -18.79 -10.15
C MET A 400 -4.45 -19.95 -9.18
N GLU A 401 -3.43 -20.55 -8.59
CA GLU A 401 -3.53 -21.73 -7.71
C GLU A 401 -4.53 -21.55 -6.55
N THR A 402 -4.66 -20.32 -6.06
CA THR A 402 -5.54 -19.92 -4.95
C THR A 402 -6.72 -19.07 -5.40
N ILE A 403 -6.78 -18.67 -6.67
CA ILE A 403 -7.82 -17.77 -7.19
C ILE A 403 -8.87 -18.56 -7.97
N LYS A 404 -10.14 -18.28 -7.67
CA LYS A 404 -11.29 -18.89 -8.35
C LYS A 404 -11.99 -17.87 -9.25
N LYS A 405 -12.30 -18.31 -10.47
CA LYS A 405 -13.23 -17.62 -11.37
C LYS A 405 -14.64 -18.06 -11.01
N VAL A 406 -15.45 -17.11 -10.57
CA VAL A 406 -16.79 -17.35 -10.00
C VAL A 406 -17.84 -16.68 -10.88
N ASP A 407 -18.92 -17.39 -11.17
CA ASP A 407 -20.03 -16.85 -11.94
C ASP A 407 -20.71 -15.68 -11.19
N ILE A 408 -21.09 -14.62 -11.91
CA ILE A 408 -21.71 -13.42 -11.32
C ILE A 408 -23.03 -13.74 -10.59
N TRP A 409 -23.73 -14.82 -10.97
CA TRP A 409 -24.94 -15.29 -10.31
C TRP A 409 -24.70 -15.77 -8.88
N GLU A 410 -23.51 -16.27 -8.55
CA GLU A 410 -23.15 -16.60 -7.16
C GLU A 410 -23.10 -15.35 -6.28
N ALA A 411 -22.59 -14.22 -6.81
CA ALA A 411 -22.60 -12.94 -6.09
C ALA A 411 -24.02 -12.42 -5.79
N LYS A 412 -25.00 -12.78 -6.62
CA LYS A 412 -26.42 -12.50 -6.34
C LYS A 412 -26.91 -13.28 -5.12
N LYS A 413 -26.54 -14.56 -4.97
CA LYS A 413 -26.88 -15.36 -3.78
C LYS A 413 -26.23 -14.80 -2.51
N HIS A 414 -25.02 -14.28 -2.64
CA HIS A 414 -24.32 -13.61 -1.54
C HIS A 414 -24.92 -12.23 -1.16
N ASN A 415 -25.93 -11.73 -1.88
CA ASN A 415 -26.50 -10.38 -1.72
C ASN A 415 -25.50 -9.22 -1.86
N THR A 416 -24.39 -9.45 -2.57
CA THR A 416 -23.30 -8.47 -2.71
C THR A 416 -23.43 -7.62 -3.98
N LEU A 417 -24.22 -8.08 -4.95
CA LEU A 417 -24.31 -7.46 -6.27
C LEU A 417 -25.28 -6.26 -6.35
N THR A 418 -26.13 -6.08 -5.33
CA THR A 418 -27.27 -5.15 -5.33
C THR A 418 -26.92 -3.71 -5.72
N PHE A 419 -25.79 -3.18 -5.27
CA PHE A 419 -25.39 -1.80 -5.58
C PHE A 419 -24.47 -1.68 -6.80
N CYS A 420 -24.02 -2.81 -7.35
CA CYS A 420 -23.04 -2.87 -8.43
C CYS A 420 -23.66 -3.20 -9.80
N ALA A 421 -24.91 -3.67 -9.83
CA ALA A 421 -25.56 -4.10 -11.07
C ALA A 421 -27.00 -3.59 -11.20
N SER A 422 -27.46 -3.61 -12.43
CA SER A 422 -28.83 -3.37 -12.86
C SER A 422 -29.41 -4.62 -13.52
N VAL A 423 -30.73 -4.69 -13.61
CA VAL A 423 -31.44 -5.69 -14.42
C VAL A 423 -31.95 -5.02 -15.69
N PHE A 424 -31.66 -5.65 -16.82
CA PHE A 424 -32.21 -5.25 -18.12
C PHE A 424 -33.61 -5.81 -18.32
N ASP A 425 -34.59 -4.93 -18.51
CA ASP A 425 -35.95 -5.28 -18.89
C ASP A 425 -36.09 -5.27 -20.41
N ILE A 426 -36.19 -6.47 -20.99
CA ILE A 426 -36.27 -6.69 -22.44
C ILE A 426 -37.53 -6.05 -23.03
N ASN A 427 -38.66 -6.10 -22.32
CA ASN A 427 -39.95 -5.61 -22.83
C ASN A 427 -39.95 -4.08 -22.93
N ASN A 428 -39.36 -3.42 -21.93
CA ASN A 428 -39.33 -1.97 -21.84
C ASN A 428 -38.03 -1.34 -22.39
N GLN A 429 -37.05 -2.16 -22.79
CA GLN A 429 -35.70 -1.77 -23.19
C GLN A 429 -35.04 -0.77 -22.22
N ARG A 430 -35.10 -1.09 -20.91
CA ARG A 430 -34.62 -0.20 -19.84
C ARG A 430 -33.82 -0.94 -18.80
N MET A 431 -32.82 -0.25 -18.24
CA MET A 431 -32.07 -0.70 -17.08
C MET A 431 -32.74 -0.25 -15.79
N TYR A 432 -32.91 -1.18 -14.85
CA TYR A 432 -33.37 -0.88 -13.49
C TYR A 432 -32.24 -1.18 -12.50
N PRO A 433 -31.73 -0.19 -11.76
CA PRO A 433 -30.70 -0.41 -10.73
C PRO A 433 -31.13 -1.45 -9.70
N GLY A 434 -30.18 -2.30 -9.29
CA GLY A 434 -30.43 -3.41 -8.39
C GLY A 434 -30.70 -4.74 -9.10
N VAL A 435 -30.77 -5.81 -8.30
CA VAL A 435 -30.91 -7.20 -8.79
C VAL A 435 -32.23 -7.86 -8.34
N HIS A 436 -33.18 -7.06 -7.88
CA HIS A 436 -34.48 -7.52 -7.36
C HIS A 436 -35.47 -7.95 -8.45
N ARG A 437 -35.29 -7.47 -9.68
CA ARG A 437 -36.12 -7.83 -10.83
C ARG A 437 -35.61 -9.11 -11.49
N GLN A 438 -36.48 -9.78 -12.24
CA GLN A 438 -36.08 -10.86 -13.14
C GLN A 438 -35.62 -10.28 -14.48
N GLY A 439 -34.56 -10.85 -15.04
CA GLY A 439 -33.97 -10.43 -16.32
C GLY A 439 -32.44 -10.59 -16.33
N PRO A 440 -31.80 -10.33 -17.48
CA PRO A 440 -30.34 -10.30 -17.59
C PRO A 440 -29.73 -9.27 -16.64
N ILE A 441 -28.65 -9.65 -15.96
CA ILE A 441 -27.91 -8.78 -15.05
C ILE A 441 -26.81 -8.07 -15.83
N VAL A 442 -26.69 -6.75 -15.60
CA VAL A 442 -25.63 -5.93 -16.16
C VAL A 442 -24.90 -5.19 -15.04
N VAL A 443 -23.61 -5.46 -14.90
CA VAL A 443 -22.73 -4.79 -13.94
C VAL A 443 -22.38 -3.40 -14.47
N ASP A 444 -23.11 -2.38 -14.01
CA ASP A 444 -23.03 -1.00 -14.48
C ASP A 444 -22.82 0.05 -13.37
N PHE A 445 -22.84 -0.40 -12.10
CA PHE A 445 -22.70 0.45 -10.91
C PHE A 445 -23.66 1.63 -10.86
N ALA A 446 -24.85 1.53 -11.48
CA ALA A 446 -25.79 2.66 -11.60
C ALA A 446 -26.22 3.23 -10.24
N SER A 447 -26.46 2.38 -9.24
CA SER A 447 -26.81 2.81 -7.87
C SER A 447 -25.73 3.69 -7.24
N ILE A 448 -24.46 3.49 -7.61
CA ILE A 448 -23.33 4.25 -7.07
C ILE A 448 -23.06 5.51 -7.89
N LEU A 449 -23.02 5.37 -9.23
CA LEU A 449 -22.60 6.46 -10.12
C LEU A 449 -23.71 7.44 -10.47
N LYS A 450 -24.98 6.99 -10.50
CA LYS A 450 -26.13 7.84 -10.83
C LYS A 450 -26.90 8.28 -9.59
N ASN A 451 -27.10 7.36 -8.63
CA ASN A 451 -27.89 7.62 -7.43
C ASN A 451 -27.04 8.01 -6.21
N GLU A 452 -25.71 8.11 -6.37
CA GLU A 452 -24.75 8.49 -5.31
C GLU A 452 -24.87 7.69 -4.01
N TYR A 453 -25.16 6.38 -4.08
CA TYR A 453 -25.21 5.50 -2.88
C TYR A 453 -23.96 5.62 -2.00
N ILE A 454 -22.80 5.76 -2.64
CA ILE A 454 -21.56 6.25 -2.01
C ILE A 454 -20.95 7.35 -2.91
N PRO A 455 -20.19 8.31 -2.35
CA PRO A 455 -19.63 9.41 -3.13
C PRO A 455 -18.37 9.00 -3.92
N LEU A 456 -18.37 7.83 -4.58
CA LEU A 456 -17.20 7.23 -5.23
C LEU A 456 -16.55 8.17 -6.25
N ALA A 457 -17.34 8.76 -7.14
CA ALA A 457 -16.83 9.69 -8.16
C ALA A 457 -16.14 10.91 -7.53
N LYS A 458 -16.73 11.45 -6.44
CA LYS A 458 -16.16 12.58 -5.68
C LYS A 458 -14.86 12.20 -5.00
N VAL A 459 -14.81 11.01 -4.36
CA VAL A 459 -13.60 10.46 -3.73
C VAL A 459 -12.48 10.31 -4.73
N LEU A 460 -12.72 9.64 -5.87
CA LEU A 460 -11.71 9.42 -6.91
C LEU A 460 -11.18 10.74 -7.48
N ASN A 461 -12.07 11.67 -7.83
CA ASN A 461 -11.70 12.98 -8.35
C ASN A 461 -10.82 13.76 -7.34
N TYR A 462 -11.15 13.70 -6.05
CA TYR A 462 -10.37 14.35 -5.00
C TYR A 462 -8.99 13.70 -4.81
N ILE A 463 -8.95 12.37 -4.65
CA ILE A 463 -7.73 11.59 -4.43
C ILE A 463 -6.77 11.77 -5.61
N MET A 464 -7.24 11.58 -6.84
CA MET A 464 -6.40 11.73 -8.03
C MET A 464 -5.81 13.14 -8.15
N LYS A 465 -6.59 14.19 -7.87
CA LYS A 465 -6.09 15.57 -7.86
C LYS A 465 -5.06 15.81 -6.78
N LEU A 466 -5.29 15.29 -5.57
CA LEU A 466 -4.36 15.42 -4.45
C LEU A 466 -3.02 14.77 -4.80
N PHE A 467 -3.06 13.51 -5.22
CA PHE A 467 -1.85 12.77 -5.58
C PHE A 467 -1.16 13.34 -6.80
N SER A 468 -1.88 13.73 -7.85
CA SER A 468 -1.27 14.36 -9.02
C SER A 468 -0.53 15.66 -8.67
N LYS A 469 -1.11 16.49 -7.78
CA LYS A 469 -0.43 17.69 -7.28
C LYS A 469 0.79 17.35 -6.43
N ALA A 470 0.68 16.33 -5.57
CA ALA A 470 1.76 15.93 -4.67
C ALA A 470 2.95 15.29 -5.41
N PHE A 471 2.69 14.53 -6.48
CA PHE A 471 3.70 13.94 -7.37
C PHE A 471 4.20 14.90 -8.45
N GLY A 472 3.48 15.99 -8.74
CA GLY A 472 3.82 16.94 -9.81
C GLY A 472 3.60 16.41 -11.23
N THR A 473 2.95 15.26 -11.37
CA THR A 473 2.66 14.58 -12.65
C THR A 473 1.30 13.89 -12.55
N PRO A 474 0.63 13.51 -13.65
CA PRO A 474 -0.52 12.64 -13.57
C PRO A 474 -0.23 11.33 -12.83
N VAL A 475 -1.24 10.73 -12.23
CA VAL A 475 -1.10 9.53 -11.39
C VAL A 475 -2.13 8.48 -11.77
N GLU A 476 -1.78 7.23 -11.50
CA GLU A 476 -2.69 6.11 -11.45
C GLU A 476 -2.82 5.63 -10.00
N ILE A 477 -4.05 5.34 -9.60
CA ILE A 477 -4.36 4.73 -8.31
C ILE A 477 -5.06 3.39 -8.54
N GLU A 478 -4.70 2.40 -7.73
CA GLU A 478 -5.45 1.15 -7.60
C GLU A 478 -6.19 1.17 -6.28
N TYR A 479 -7.42 0.69 -6.26
CA TYR A 479 -8.26 0.70 -5.08
C TYR A 479 -9.23 -0.47 -5.03
N ALA A 480 -9.73 -0.74 -3.84
CA ALA A 480 -10.85 -1.64 -3.60
C ALA A 480 -11.84 -1.00 -2.64
N ILE A 481 -13.11 -1.41 -2.71
CA ILE A 481 -14.18 -0.88 -1.89
C ILE A 481 -14.90 -2.04 -1.21
N ASP A 482 -15.03 -1.93 0.10
CA ASP A 482 -15.97 -2.72 0.87
C ASP A 482 -17.23 -1.90 1.13
N LEU A 483 -18.38 -2.37 0.65
CA LEU A 483 -19.69 -1.73 0.85
C LEU A 483 -20.42 -2.24 2.10
N ASN A 484 -19.83 -3.15 2.87
CA ASN A 484 -20.43 -3.63 4.11
C ASN A 484 -20.41 -2.55 5.21
N ASN A 485 -21.40 -2.57 6.11
CA ASN A 485 -21.50 -1.65 7.26
C ASN A 485 -21.29 -0.19 6.83
N VAL A 486 -20.23 0.45 7.34
CA VAL A 486 -19.74 1.75 6.86
C VAL A 486 -18.84 1.51 5.66
N PRO A 487 -19.19 2.01 4.46
CA PRO A 487 -18.37 1.80 3.28
C PRO A 487 -16.94 2.30 3.48
N VAL A 488 -15.97 1.51 2.99
CA VAL A 488 -14.55 1.85 3.08
C VAL A 488 -13.91 1.78 1.70
N PHE A 489 -13.30 2.89 1.30
CA PHE A 489 -12.40 2.98 0.16
C PHE A 489 -10.98 2.65 0.62
N TYR A 490 -10.44 1.54 0.13
CA TYR A 490 -9.06 1.15 0.37
C TYR A 490 -8.19 1.57 -0.80
N LEU A 491 -7.23 2.46 -0.54
CA LEU A 491 -6.17 2.77 -1.50
C LEU A 491 -5.15 1.63 -1.49
N LEU A 492 -4.94 0.96 -2.61
CA LEU A 492 -4.07 -0.21 -2.73
C LEU A 492 -2.71 0.11 -3.34
N GLN A 493 -2.65 1.13 -4.20
CA GLN A 493 -1.43 1.61 -4.83
C GLN A 493 -1.63 3.03 -5.36
N VAL A 494 -0.54 3.80 -5.42
CA VAL A 494 -0.45 5.02 -6.23
C VAL A 494 0.89 5.00 -6.96
N LYS A 495 0.87 5.39 -8.24
CA LYS A 495 2.09 5.55 -9.05
C LYS A 495 1.96 6.75 -9.98
N PRO A 496 3.06 7.44 -10.32
CA PRO A 496 3.06 8.46 -11.36
C PRO A 496 2.81 7.82 -12.73
N LEU A 497 2.07 8.53 -13.60
CA LEU A 497 1.93 8.22 -15.01
C LEU A 497 2.98 9.00 -15.80
N ILE A 498 3.57 8.33 -16.78
CA ILE A 498 4.51 8.95 -17.71
C ILE A 498 3.70 9.55 -18.86
N LYS A 499 3.72 10.87 -19.00
CA LYS A 499 3.33 11.52 -20.26
C LYS A 499 4.48 11.31 -21.24
N ALA A 500 4.47 10.21 -21.99
CA ALA A 500 5.32 10.08 -23.16
C ALA A 500 4.80 11.04 -24.23
N VAL A 501 5.24 12.30 -24.19
CA VAL A 501 4.97 13.27 -25.25
C VAL A 501 6.06 13.12 -26.31
N THR A 502 6.06 12.01 -27.04
CA THR A 502 6.68 11.99 -28.36
C THR A 502 5.61 12.38 -29.37
N SER A 503 5.41 13.69 -29.52
CA SER A 503 4.55 14.21 -30.59
C SER A 503 5.24 13.97 -31.94
N TYR A 504 4.87 12.90 -32.63
CA TYR A 504 5.18 12.74 -34.05
C TYR A 504 4.17 13.55 -34.85
N ASN A 505 4.58 14.71 -35.36
CA ASN A 505 3.81 15.45 -36.34
C ASN A 505 3.90 14.74 -37.70
N LEU A 506 3.06 13.74 -37.92
CA LEU A 506 2.87 13.12 -39.23
C LEU A 506 2.07 14.07 -40.11
N LYS A 507 2.69 14.62 -41.15
CA LYS A 507 1.96 15.34 -42.19
C LYS A 507 1.31 14.31 -43.12
N PRO A 508 -0.02 14.30 -43.30
CA PRO A 508 -0.71 13.35 -44.16
C PRO A 508 -0.17 13.31 -45.59
N GLU A 509 0.32 14.46 -46.08
CA GLU A 509 0.95 14.65 -47.39
C GLU A 509 2.26 13.85 -47.57
N GLN A 510 2.91 13.45 -46.48
CA GLN A 510 4.15 12.65 -46.50
C GLN A 510 3.89 11.14 -46.56
N ILE A 511 2.63 10.72 -46.40
CA ILE A 511 2.21 9.31 -46.40
C ILE A 511 1.68 8.96 -47.80
N ILE A 512 2.56 8.96 -48.82
CA ILE A 512 2.18 8.66 -50.21
C ILE A 512 2.42 7.18 -50.54
N HIS A 513 1.36 6.39 -50.32
CA HIS A 513 0.61 5.55 -51.27
C HIS A 513 1.18 4.41 -52.15
N TYR A 514 2.47 4.02 -52.12
CA TYR A 514 2.88 2.79 -52.86
C TYR A 514 3.06 1.53 -52.01
N ASN A 515 3.26 1.66 -50.68
CA ASN A 515 3.48 0.52 -49.78
C ASN A 515 2.57 0.51 -48.52
N THR A 516 1.50 1.31 -48.51
CA THR A 516 0.58 1.36 -47.36
C THR A 516 -0.36 0.15 -47.37
N ILE A 517 -0.23 -0.72 -46.37
CA ILE A 517 -1.05 -1.95 -46.24
C ILE A 517 -2.41 -1.68 -45.57
N LEU A 518 -2.46 -0.72 -44.62
CA LEU A 518 -3.69 -0.37 -43.91
C LEU A 518 -3.71 1.13 -43.56
N PHE A 519 -4.86 1.79 -43.76
CA PHE A 519 -5.07 3.21 -43.46
C PHE A 519 -6.43 3.39 -42.79
N SER A 520 -6.46 4.12 -41.66
CA SER A 520 -7.69 4.51 -41.01
C SER A 520 -7.67 5.98 -40.59
N LYS A 521 -8.77 6.70 -40.86
CA LYS A 521 -9.03 8.07 -40.37
C LYS A 521 -9.59 8.10 -38.95
N LYS A 522 -9.98 6.94 -38.41
CA LYS A 522 -10.48 6.75 -37.05
C LYS A 522 -9.68 5.64 -36.40
N ILE A 523 -8.82 6.02 -35.48
CA ILE A 523 -8.03 5.09 -34.68
C ILE A 523 -8.48 5.22 -33.24
N MET A 524 -8.75 4.08 -32.60
CA MET A 524 -8.89 4.02 -31.15
C MET A 524 -7.51 3.75 -30.57
N GLY A 525 -6.81 4.84 -30.26
CA GLY A 525 -5.60 4.87 -29.45
C GLY A 525 -4.28 4.55 -30.15
N ASN A 526 -3.25 5.26 -29.66
CA ASN A 526 -1.94 4.73 -29.36
C ASN A 526 -1.57 5.22 -27.97
#